data_AF-A0A933PDE3-F1
#
_entry.id   AF-A0A933PDE3-F1
#
_cell.length_a   1.000
_cell.length_b   1.000
_cell.length_c   1.000
_cell.angle_alpha   90.00
_cell.angle_beta   90.00
_cell.angle_gamma   90.00
#
_symmetry.space_group_name_H-M   'P 1'
#
loop_
_entity.id
_entity.type
_entity.pdbx_description
1 polymer ?
#
loop_
_entity_poly.entity_id
_entity_poly.type
_entity_poly.pdbx_seq_one_letter_code
_entity_poly.pdbx_strand_id
1 'polypeptide(L)'
;MTTIDWDRVRKGVERERQKMIWRPYGLPTILDLENTAYHDAPISEAWDLPDRLAVSVTITGAFFQKSQNPGQPVTTQEILDAARSVVEAGASTVHIHVRDDNGYNTLSLERFAQVIEPLHAEYPDLVVDGCLVPALDGEWDEMRRVLDSGLLDAAPVNSTATYIGDSLFVKPTPILLEKTRLIVESGAKPEIAVYTDADVSNADRYLLRSGLVAPGAVWVILPALPGCSPMDNPRQMVEGLTRNIGLIRDVDPNGIILVSAAGRASMHLATLAATLGVHVRVGMEDTYFKWPHREDRLESNAEALRLAHSIADALGRPIATPAEYRQLLGLGVRQVQTA
;
A
#
# COMPACT_ATOMS: atom_id res chain seq x y z
N MET A 1 19.60 -5.04 42.87
CA MET A 1 19.49 -3.57 42.81
C MET A 1 20.88 -3.02 42.59
N THR A 2 21.09 -2.28 41.51
CA THR A 2 22.33 -1.53 41.28
C THR A 2 22.33 -0.29 42.16
N THR A 3 23.38 -0.08 42.96
CA THR A 3 23.56 1.12 43.79
C THR A 3 24.54 2.08 43.13
N ILE A 4 24.28 3.38 43.26
CA ILE A 4 25.16 4.44 42.75
C ILE A 4 26.30 4.65 43.76
N ASP A 5 27.53 4.72 43.26
CA ASP A 5 28.71 5.14 44.03
C ASP A 5 28.75 6.68 44.13
N TRP A 6 28.21 7.20 45.23
CA TRP A 6 28.12 8.64 45.49
C TRP A 6 29.46 9.30 45.79
N ASP A 7 30.48 8.54 46.19
CA ASP A 7 31.82 9.10 46.42
C ASP A 7 32.48 9.45 45.09
N ARG A 8 32.32 8.58 44.09
CA ARG A 8 32.78 8.86 42.73
C ARG A 8 32.03 10.02 42.09
N VAL A 9 30.71 10.13 42.31
CA VAL A 9 29.90 11.26 41.81
C VAL A 9 30.40 12.58 42.40
N ARG A 10 30.62 12.65 43.71
CA ARG A 10 31.10 13.88 44.39
C ARG A 10 32.46 14.35 43.89
N LYS A 11 33.42 13.43 43.71
CA LYS A 11 34.73 13.74 43.08
C LYS A 11 34.58 14.29 41.67
N GLY A 12 33.63 13.76 40.89
CA GLY A 12 33.29 14.27 39.57
C GLY A 12 32.76 15.71 39.61
N VAL A 13 31.81 15.99 40.51
CA VAL A 13 31.22 17.33 40.68
C VAL A 13 32.27 18.38 41.05
N GLU A 14 33.21 18.02 41.94
CA GLU A 14 34.33 18.90 42.30
C GLU A 14 35.26 19.13 41.10
N ARG A 15 35.60 18.08 40.34
CA ARG A 15 36.45 18.18 39.15
C ARG A 15 35.86 19.12 38.10
N GLU A 16 34.57 19.01 37.83
CA GLU A 16 33.86 19.88 36.88
C GLU A 16 33.48 21.24 37.48
N ARG A 17 33.88 21.51 38.74
CA ARG A 17 33.63 22.76 39.47
C ARG A 17 32.16 23.14 39.52
N GLN A 18 31.26 22.15 39.66
CA GLN A 18 29.82 22.35 39.67
C GLN A 18 29.28 23.09 38.43
N LYS A 19 29.97 23.01 37.29
CA LYS A 19 29.58 23.68 36.05
C LYS A 19 29.41 22.67 34.93
N MET A 20 28.41 22.91 34.09
CA MET A 20 28.36 22.29 32.78
C MET A 20 29.47 22.92 31.91
N ILE A 21 30.24 22.09 31.20
CA ILE A 21 31.21 22.57 30.23
C ILE A 21 30.47 22.84 28.92
N TRP A 22 30.28 24.11 28.59
CA TRP A 22 29.72 24.56 27.31
C TRP A 22 30.74 25.46 26.60
N ARG A 23 31.11 25.12 25.37
CA ARG A 23 32.07 25.88 24.55
C ARG A 23 31.42 26.22 23.20
N PRO A 24 30.67 27.33 23.10
CA PRO A 24 30.12 27.78 21.84
C PRO A 24 31.25 28.15 20.86
N TYR A 25 31.08 27.85 19.59
CA TYR A 25 32.10 28.06 18.55
C TYR A 25 31.67 29.05 17.45
N GLY A 26 30.42 29.55 17.50
CA GLY A 26 29.87 30.50 16.55
C GLY A 26 29.45 31.84 17.18
N LEU A 27 29.67 32.92 16.44
CA LEU A 27 29.02 34.23 16.62
C LEU A 27 28.47 34.65 15.25
N PRO A 28 27.24 35.18 15.16
CA PRO A 28 26.32 35.57 16.24
C PRO A 28 25.50 34.41 16.84
N THR A 29 25.55 33.22 16.24
CA THR A 29 24.82 32.03 16.68
C THR A 29 25.64 31.24 17.71
N ILE A 30 25.27 31.35 18.99
CA ILE A 30 25.93 30.67 20.12
C ILE A 30 25.96 29.14 19.92
N LEU A 31 24.97 28.60 19.20
CA LEU A 31 24.93 27.23 18.69
C LEU A 31 24.66 27.31 17.20
N ASP A 32 25.50 26.68 16.39
CA ASP A 32 25.17 26.37 14.99
C ASP A 32 24.83 24.88 14.92
N LEU A 33 23.56 24.59 14.67
CA LEU A 33 23.01 23.24 14.52
C LEU A 33 22.82 22.87 13.04
N GLU A 34 23.18 23.77 12.13
CA GLU A 34 23.05 23.58 10.69
C GLU A 34 24.43 23.35 10.08
N ASN A 35 25.44 24.07 10.56
CA ASN A 35 26.79 24.07 10.00
C ASN A 35 27.85 23.72 11.04
N THR A 36 28.96 23.16 10.57
CA THR A 36 30.15 22.91 11.38
C THR A 36 31.34 23.71 10.85
N ALA A 37 32.21 24.17 11.73
CA ALA A 37 33.40 24.93 11.33
C ALA A 37 34.49 24.07 10.64
N TYR A 38 34.28 22.76 10.54
CA TYR A 38 35.27 21.80 10.06
C TYR A 38 35.01 21.29 8.63
N HIS A 39 33.77 21.35 8.14
CA HIS A 39 33.36 20.95 6.80
C HIS A 39 32.03 21.61 6.40
N ASP A 40 31.68 21.51 5.13
CA ASP A 40 30.49 22.10 4.54
C ASP A 40 29.25 21.19 4.54
N ALA A 41 29.39 19.91 4.92
CA ALA A 41 28.22 19.04 5.08
C ALA A 41 27.30 19.51 6.23
N PRO A 42 25.98 19.50 6.03
CA PRO A 42 24.99 19.92 7.03
C PRO A 42 24.95 18.97 8.23
N ILE A 43 24.61 19.50 9.40
CA ILE A 43 24.45 18.69 10.64
C ILE A 43 23.10 17.95 10.65
N SER A 44 22.08 18.52 9.99
CA SER A 44 20.74 17.94 9.88
C SER A 44 20.32 17.95 8.42
N GLU A 45 20.20 16.77 7.82
CA GLU A 45 19.75 16.60 6.44
C GLU A 45 18.25 16.34 6.38
N ALA A 46 17.63 16.83 5.31
CA ALA A 46 16.27 16.41 4.95
C ALA A 46 16.29 14.90 4.68
N TRP A 47 15.29 14.19 5.19
CA TRP A 47 15.16 12.76 4.93
C TRP A 47 14.78 12.53 3.47
N ASP A 48 15.35 11.48 2.87
CA ASP A 48 14.99 11.04 1.52
C ASP A 48 13.62 10.34 1.55
N LEU A 49 12.56 11.12 1.44
CA LEU A 49 11.17 10.67 1.40
C LEU A 49 10.48 11.19 0.14
N PRO A 50 9.53 10.44 -0.45
CA PRO A 50 8.74 10.96 -1.57
C PRO A 50 7.84 12.12 -1.13
N ASP A 51 7.90 13.24 -1.85
CA ASP A 51 7.10 14.44 -1.60
C ASP A 51 5.59 14.17 -1.56
N ARG A 52 5.11 13.27 -2.43
CA ARG A 52 3.70 12.89 -2.54
C ARG A 52 3.43 11.55 -1.88
N LEU A 53 2.25 11.41 -1.30
CA LEU A 53 1.72 10.12 -0.83
C LEU A 53 0.71 9.58 -1.86
N ALA A 54 1.03 8.51 -2.57
CA ALA A 54 0.01 7.77 -3.31
C ALA A 54 -0.93 7.05 -2.34
N VAL A 55 -2.24 7.20 -2.58
CA VAL A 55 -3.31 6.54 -1.83
C VAL A 55 -4.21 5.77 -2.81
N SER A 56 -4.10 4.44 -2.77
CA SER A 56 -5.02 3.55 -3.47
C SER A 56 -6.26 3.29 -2.61
N VAL A 57 -7.45 3.49 -3.16
CA VAL A 57 -8.70 3.26 -2.43
C VAL A 57 -9.39 1.98 -2.88
N THR A 58 -9.58 1.04 -1.95
CA THR A 58 -10.14 -0.29 -2.22
C THR A 58 -11.63 -0.35 -1.94
N ILE A 59 -12.40 -0.35 -3.01
CA ILE A 59 -13.83 -0.03 -2.93
C ILE A 59 -14.61 -1.14 -2.23
N THR A 60 -14.39 -2.36 -2.66
CA THR A 60 -15.06 -3.57 -2.19
C THR A 60 -14.18 -4.76 -2.58
N GLY A 61 -14.31 -5.89 -1.90
CA GLY A 61 -13.67 -7.12 -2.36
C GLY A 61 -14.30 -8.38 -1.82
N ALA A 62 -13.57 -9.50 -1.82
CA ALA A 62 -14.17 -10.82 -1.70
C ALA A 62 -14.69 -11.19 -0.30
N PHE A 63 -14.21 -10.54 0.77
CA PHE A 63 -14.36 -11.06 2.13
C PHE A 63 -15.56 -10.51 2.91
N PHE A 64 -15.91 -9.24 2.68
CA PHE A 64 -16.92 -8.56 3.49
C PHE A 64 -18.24 -8.42 2.74
N GLN A 65 -19.35 -8.57 3.46
CA GLN A 65 -20.71 -8.47 2.93
C GLN A 65 -21.49 -7.35 3.61
N LYS A 66 -22.61 -6.93 3.01
CA LYS A 66 -23.54 -5.95 3.60
C LYS A 66 -24.08 -6.34 4.97
N SER A 67 -24.19 -7.64 5.24
CA SER A 67 -24.57 -8.18 6.56
C SER A 67 -23.56 -7.83 7.65
N GLN A 68 -22.28 -7.69 7.31
CA GLN A 68 -21.22 -7.29 8.23
C GLN A 68 -21.06 -5.77 8.28
N ASN A 69 -21.21 -5.06 7.16
CA ASN A 69 -21.21 -3.60 7.13
C ASN A 69 -22.20 -3.08 6.08
N PRO A 70 -23.31 -2.40 6.48
CA PRO A 70 -24.32 -1.90 5.55
C PRO A 70 -23.79 -0.97 4.45
N GLY A 71 -22.66 -0.29 4.71
CA GLY A 71 -22.01 0.59 3.73
C GLY A 71 -21.28 -0.13 2.59
N GLN A 72 -21.18 -1.46 2.60
CA GLN A 72 -20.43 -2.21 1.57
C GLN A 72 -21.08 -2.12 0.18
N PRO A 73 -20.38 -1.63 -0.85
CA PRO A 73 -20.85 -1.64 -2.23
C PRO A 73 -20.93 -3.07 -2.77
N VAL A 74 -22.05 -3.40 -3.43
CA VAL A 74 -22.27 -4.73 -4.01
C VAL A 74 -22.61 -4.66 -5.50
N THR A 75 -23.55 -3.81 -5.89
CA THR A 75 -23.95 -3.69 -7.31
C THR A 75 -22.90 -2.90 -8.10
N THR A 76 -22.84 -3.09 -9.42
CA THR A 76 -21.93 -2.31 -10.28
C THR A 76 -22.16 -0.82 -10.15
N GLN A 77 -23.42 -0.37 -10.03
CA GLN A 77 -23.74 1.02 -9.78
C GLN A 77 -23.22 1.52 -8.42
N GLU A 78 -23.41 0.76 -7.34
CA GLU A 78 -22.88 1.14 -6.01
C GLU A 78 -21.36 1.22 -6.00
N ILE A 79 -20.69 0.28 -6.69
CA ILE A 79 -19.23 0.24 -6.80
C ILE A 79 -18.73 1.45 -7.60
N LEU A 80 -19.38 1.75 -8.74
CA LEU A 80 -19.09 2.93 -9.56
C LEU A 80 -19.26 4.22 -8.76
N ASP A 81 -20.38 4.39 -8.07
CA ASP A 81 -20.65 5.61 -7.29
C ASP A 81 -19.66 5.79 -6.14
N ALA A 82 -19.30 4.69 -5.46
CA ALA A 82 -18.28 4.73 -4.42
C ALA A 82 -16.89 5.06 -4.99
N ALA A 83 -16.50 4.46 -6.12
CA ALA A 83 -15.24 4.75 -6.81
C ALA A 83 -15.16 6.22 -7.28
N ARG A 84 -16.21 6.70 -7.94
CA ARG A 84 -16.32 8.09 -8.38
C ARG A 84 -16.17 9.05 -7.20
N SER A 85 -16.87 8.79 -6.09
CA SER A 85 -16.82 9.67 -4.91
C SER A 85 -15.41 9.82 -4.32
N VAL A 86 -14.59 8.77 -4.35
CA VAL A 86 -13.22 8.83 -3.80
C VAL A 86 -12.24 9.46 -4.79
N VAL A 87 -12.46 9.29 -6.09
CA VAL A 87 -11.67 9.98 -7.12
C VAL A 87 -11.94 11.48 -7.07
N GLU A 88 -13.20 11.91 -6.97
CA GLU A 88 -13.58 13.32 -6.79
C GLU A 88 -13.01 13.91 -5.50
N ALA A 89 -12.90 13.11 -4.44
CA ALA A 89 -12.29 13.49 -3.17
C ALA A 89 -10.75 13.43 -3.16
N GLY A 90 -10.11 13.13 -4.30
CA GLY A 90 -8.66 13.21 -4.47
C GLY A 90 -7.89 11.92 -4.18
N ALA A 91 -8.50 10.74 -4.35
CA ALA A 91 -7.76 9.48 -4.39
C ALA A 91 -6.75 9.47 -5.56
N SER A 92 -5.59 8.83 -5.35
CA SER A 92 -4.59 8.66 -6.42
C SER A 92 -5.01 7.59 -7.42
N THR A 93 -5.69 6.55 -6.96
CA THR A 93 -6.13 5.40 -7.75
C THR A 93 -7.24 4.66 -7.01
N VAL A 94 -7.93 3.76 -7.71
CA VAL A 94 -8.91 2.85 -7.12
C VAL A 94 -8.57 1.39 -7.43
N HIS A 95 -8.87 0.51 -6.47
CA HIS A 95 -8.85 -0.94 -6.65
C HIS A 95 -10.29 -1.44 -6.77
N ILE A 96 -10.58 -2.19 -7.84
CA ILE A 96 -11.93 -2.63 -8.18
C ILE A 96 -12.05 -4.16 -8.13
N HIS A 97 -13.03 -4.60 -7.37
CA HIS A 97 -13.68 -5.89 -7.55
C HIS A 97 -15.08 -5.68 -8.12
N VAL A 98 -15.60 -6.69 -8.81
CA VAL A 98 -17.02 -6.78 -9.15
C VAL A 98 -17.62 -8.05 -8.55
N ARG A 99 -18.93 -8.00 -8.28
CA ARG A 99 -19.65 -9.08 -7.60
C ARG A 99 -20.79 -9.58 -8.46
N ASP A 100 -21.16 -10.85 -8.28
CA ASP A 100 -22.37 -11.46 -8.82
C ASP A 100 -23.63 -10.96 -8.09
N ASP A 101 -24.82 -11.44 -8.51
CA ASP A 101 -26.09 -10.98 -7.92
C ASP A 101 -26.31 -11.48 -6.49
N ASN A 102 -25.52 -12.46 -6.05
CA ASN A 102 -25.50 -12.96 -4.67
C ASN A 102 -24.46 -12.24 -3.80
N GLY A 103 -23.67 -11.32 -4.38
CA GLY A 103 -22.64 -10.57 -3.70
C GLY A 103 -21.29 -11.29 -3.56
N TYR A 104 -21.08 -12.39 -4.28
CA TYR A 104 -19.80 -13.09 -4.39
C TYR A 104 -18.91 -12.46 -5.46
N ASN A 105 -17.61 -12.56 -5.29
CA ASN A 105 -16.66 -12.06 -6.30
C ASN A 105 -16.86 -12.77 -7.65
N THR A 106 -16.70 -12.03 -8.76
CA THR A 106 -16.72 -12.58 -10.12
C THR A 106 -15.72 -11.85 -11.01
N LEU A 107 -15.27 -12.50 -12.08
CA LEU A 107 -14.37 -11.90 -13.08
C LEU A 107 -15.10 -11.44 -14.36
N SER A 108 -16.41 -11.22 -14.29
CA SER A 108 -17.23 -10.83 -15.45
C SER A 108 -16.72 -9.54 -16.11
N LEU A 109 -16.28 -9.66 -17.38
CA LEU A 109 -15.86 -8.52 -18.20
C LEU A 109 -16.95 -7.45 -18.30
N GLU A 110 -18.21 -7.85 -18.50
CA GLU A 110 -19.34 -6.91 -18.61
C GLU A 110 -19.51 -6.08 -17.33
N ARG A 111 -19.41 -6.71 -16.16
CA ARG A 111 -19.53 -5.98 -14.88
C ARG A 111 -18.35 -5.06 -14.63
N PHE A 112 -17.13 -5.49 -14.99
CA PHE A 112 -15.95 -4.61 -14.95
C PHE A 112 -16.14 -3.41 -15.87
N ALA A 113 -16.58 -3.61 -17.12
CA ALA A 113 -16.84 -2.53 -18.08
C ALA A 113 -17.85 -1.51 -17.56
N GLN A 114 -18.97 -1.98 -16.96
CA GLN A 114 -19.99 -1.12 -16.36
C GLN A 114 -19.45 -0.17 -15.27
N VAL A 115 -18.39 -0.57 -14.56
CA VAL A 115 -17.76 0.25 -13.51
C VAL A 115 -16.63 1.09 -14.09
N ILE A 116 -15.79 0.50 -14.93
CA ILE A 116 -14.48 1.04 -15.27
C ILE A 116 -14.52 1.97 -16.49
N GLU A 117 -15.37 1.69 -17.48
CA GLU A 117 -15.49 2.57 -18.66
C GLU A 117 -15.96 3.99 -18.29
N PRO A 118 -17.00 4.18 -17.45
CA PRO A 118 -17.39 5.52 -17.01
C PRO A 118 -16.28 6.23 -16.25
N LEU A 119 -15.56 5.53 -15.36
CA LEU A 119 -14.45 6.11 -14.61
C LEU A 119 -13.33 6.61 -15.53
N HIS A 120 -12.96 5.86 -16.56
CA HIS A 120 -11.95 6.32 -17.51
C HIS A 120 -12.43 7.45 -18.43
N ALA A 121 -13.72 7.45 -18.78
CA ALA A 121 -14.31 8.54 -19.55
C ALA A 121 -14.32 9.85 -18.75
N GLU A 122 -14.61 9.79 -17.45
CA GLU A 122 -14.65 10.94 -16.55
C GLU A 122 -13.24 11.36 -16.08
N TYR A 123 -12.36 10.40 -15.87
CA TYR A 123 -11.02 10.58 -15.30
C TYR A 123 -9.95 9.86 -16.16
N PRO A 124 -9.52 10.43 -17.30
CA PRO A 124 -8.61 9.77 -18.23
C PRO A 124 -7.23 9.41 -17.64
N ASP A 125 -6.80 10.17 -16.63
CA ASP A 125 -5.55 9.94 -15.88
C ASP A 125 -5.75 9.04 -14.65
N LEU A 126 -6.91 8.40 -14.47
CA LEU A 126 -7.12 7.43 -13.40
C LEU A 126 -6.48 6.10 -13.76
N VAL A 127 -5.57 5.62 -12.90
CA VAL A 127 -5.14 4.22 -12.94
C VAL A 127 -6.24 3.42 -12.26
N VAL A 128 -6.63 2.30 -12.86
CA VAL A 128 -7.52 1.33 -12.20
C VAL A 128 -6.80 0.00 -12.10
N ASP A 129 -6.57 -0.45 -10.88
CA ASP A 129 -6.16 -1.82 -10.60
C ASP A 129 -7.40 -2.67 -10.28
N GLY A 130 -7.40 -3.93 -10.72
CA GLY A 130 -8.54 -4.82 -10.56
C GLY A 130 -8.14 -6.21 -10.10
N CYS A 131 -8.93 -6.78 -9.18
CA CYS A 131 -8.65 -8.12 -8.68
C CYS A 131 -9.03 -9.18 -9.71
N LEU A 132 -7.99 -9.84 -10.23
CA LEU A 132 -8.09 -10.85 -11.27
C LEU A 132 -7.57 -12.21 -10.78
N VAL A 133 -8.13 -12.74 -9.70
CA VAL A 133 -7.72 -14.04 -9.13
C VAL A 133 -8.70 -15.13 -9.57
N PRO A 134 -8.38 -15.95 -10.59
CA PRO A 134 -9.24 -17.04 -11.02
C PRO A 134 -9.15 -18.21 -10.03
N ALA A 135 -10.29 -18.61 -9.47
CA ALA A 135 -10.43 -19.68 -8.50
C ALA A 135 -11.42 -20.78 -8.97
N LEU A 136 -12.35 -20.44 -9.86
CA LEU A 136 -13.38 -21.33 -10.37
C LEU A 136 -13.14 -21.69 -11.84
N ASP A 137 -13.76 -22.79 -12.28
CA ASP A 137 -13.71 -23.22 -13.68
C ASP A 137 -14.23 -22.11 -14.61
N GLY A 138 -13.49 -21.84 -15.69
CA GLY A 138 -13.81 -20.78 -16.65
C GLY A 138 -13.34 -19.38 -16.27
N GLU A 139 -13.01 -19.10 -15.01
CA GLU A 139 -12.55 -17.76 -14.59
C GLU A 139 -11.19 -17.39 -15.21
N TRP A 140 -10.38 -18.38 -15.59
CA TRP A 140 -9.14 -18.12 -16.32
C TRP A 140 -9.37 -17.45 -17.67
N ASP A 141 -10.41 -17.87 -18.40
CA ASP A 141 -10.75 -17.30 -19.70
C ASP A 141 -11.38 -15.92 -19.52
N GLU A 142 -12.24 -15.73 -18.51
CA GLU A 142 -12.77 -14.40 -18.17
C GLU A 142 -11.65 -13.43 -17.76
N MET A 143 -10.70 -13.87 -16.95
CA MET A 143 -9.51 -13.09 -16.59
C MET A 143 -8.76 -12.61 -17.84
N ARG A 144 -8.53 -13.50 -18.82
CA ARG A 144 -7.90 -13.13 -20.09
C ARG A 144 -8.72 -12.10 -20.85
N ARG A 145 -10.03 -12.29 -20.96
CA ARG A 145 -10.93 -11.33 -21.62
C ARG A 145 -10.87 -9.95 -20.96
N VAL A 146 -10.76 -9.87 -19.63
CA VAL A 146 -10.60 -8.60 -18.91
C VAL A 146 -9.24 -7.96 -19.20
N LEU A 147 -8.15 -8.72 -19.18
CA LEU A 147 -6.82 -8.20 -19.53
C LEU A 147 -6.78 -7.70 -20.99
N ASP A 148 -7.27 -8.50 -21.94
CA ASP A 148 -7.29 -8.19 -23.37
C ASP A 148 -8.15 -6.97 -23.71
N SER A 149 -9.16 -6.67 -22.88
CA SER A 149 -9.99 -5.47 -23.04
C SER A 149 -9.24 -4.17 -22.79
N GLY A 150 -8.09 -4.20 -22.11
CA GLY A 150 -7.35 -3.01 -21.72
C GLY A 150 -8.10 -2.11 -20.72
N LEU A 151 -9.11 -2.64 -20.02
CA LEU A 151 -9.82 -1.90 -18.99
C LEU A 151 -8.92 -1.61 -17.78
N LEU A 152 -8.09 -2.56 -17.36
CA LEU A 152 -7.24 -2.44 -16.19
C LEU A 152 -5.83 -1.97 -16.54
N ASP A 153 -5.29 -1.06 -15.74
CA ASP A 153 -3.91 -0.59 -15.85
C ASP A 153 -2.95 -1.45 -15.02
N ALA A 154 -3.47 -2.18 -14.02
CA ALA A 154 -2.69 -3.02 -13.12
C ALA A 154 -3.53 -4.18 -12.55
N ALA A 155 -2.85 -5.26 -12.14
CA ALA A 155 -3.51 -6.42 -11.53
C ALA A 155 -2.57 -7.18 -10.57
N PRO A 156 -3.09 -7.76 -9.48
CA PRO A 156 -2.27 -8.43 -8.48
C PRO A 156 -1.77 -9.80 -8.92
N VAL A 157 -0.54 -10.13 -8.55
CA VAL A 157 0.09 -11.46 -8.66
C VAL A 157 0.50 -11.95 -7.27
N ASN A 158 0.21 -13.21 -6.95
CA ASN A 158 0.46 -13.79 -5.62
C ASN A 158 1.47 -14.91 -5.74
N SER A 159 2.55 -14.86 -4.96
CA SER A 159 3.71 -15.73 -5.16
C SER A 159 3.84 -16.85 -4.12
N THR A 160 2.93 -16.93 -3.15
CA THR A 160 2.92 -17.97 -2.12
C THR A 160 1.63 -18.78 -2.07
N ALA A 161 1.72 -19.91 -1.38
CA ALA A 161 0.58 -20.66 -0.87
C ALA A 161 0.42 -20.35 0.62
N THR A 162 -0.80 -20.06 1.06
CA THR A 162 -1.10 -19.82 2.48
C THR A 162 -2.49 -20.32 2.84
N TYR A 163 -2.80 -20.38 4.12
CA TYR A 163 -4.17 -20.49 4.61
C TYR A 163 -4.70 -19.08 4.89
N ILE A 164 -5.89 -18.78 4.35
CA ILE A 164 -6.64 -17.58 4.69
C ILE A 164 -7.88 -18.01 5.47
N GLY A 165 -7.84 -17.79 6.78
CA GLY A 165 -8.78 -18.44 7.71
C GLY A 165 -8.63 -19.96 7.60
N ASP A 166 -9.74 -20.64 7.33
CA ASP A 166 -9.77 -22.10 7.17
C ASP A 166 -9.60 -22.56 5.69
N SER A 167 -9.37 -21.63 4.76
CA SER A 167 -9.31 -21.92 3.32
C SER A 167 -7.87 -21.92 2.79
N LEU A 168 -7.52 -22.93 1.99
CA LEU A 168 -6.24 -22.97 1.29
C LEU A 168 -6.27 -22.00 0.10
N PHE A 169 -5.32 -21.06 0.07
CA PHE A 169 -5.15 -20.08 -0.99
C PHE A 169 -3.78 -20.30 -1.65
N VAL A 170 -3.77 -20.96 -2.80
CA VAL A 170 -2.54 -21.34 -3.51
C VAL A 170 -2.58 -20.91 -4.97
N LYS A 171 -1.46 -20.36 -5.46
CA LYS A 171 -1.23 -20.04 -6.87
C LYS A 171 -0.06 -20.92 -7.32
N PRO A 172 -0.32 -22.09 -7.94
CA PRO A 172 0.75 -22.96 -8.39
C PRO A 172 1.75 -22.18 -9.27
N THR A 173 3.05 -22.44 -9.13
CA THR A 173 4.09 -21.67 -9.83
C THR A 173 3.84 -21.50 -11.34
N PRO A 174 3.41 -22.54 -12.10
CA PRO A 174 3.07 -22.36 -13.51
C PRO A 174 1.95 -21.35 -13.76
N ILE A 175 0.93 -21.33 -12.89
CA ILE A 175 -0.20 -20.39 -12.98
C ILE A 175 0.25 -18.97 -12.63
N LEU A 176 1.09 -18.81 -11.60
CA LEU A 176 1.72 -17.53 -11.28
C LEU A 176 2.48 -16.95 -12.48
N LEU A 177 3.37 -17.75 -13.07
CA LEU A 177 4.22 -17.31 -14.18
C LEU A 177 3.37 -16.93 -15.40
N GLU A 178 2.41 -17.78 -15.79
CA GLU A 178 1.56 -17.52 -16.94
C GLU A 178 0.64 -16.32 -16.72
N LYS A 179 0.02 -16.18 -15.54
CA LYS A 179 -0.80 -14.99 -15.24
C LYS A 179 0.04 -13.72 -15.28
N THR A 180 1.24 -13.74 -14.71
CA THR A 180 2.14 -12.58 -14.73
C THR A 180 2.53 -12.21 -16.16
N ARG A 181 2.86 -13.21 -17.01
CA ARG A 181 3.15 -13.01 -18.43
C ARG A 181 1.98 -12.32 -19.15
N LEU A 182 0.75 -12.81 -18.94
CA LEU A 182 -0.45 -12.24 -19.56
C LEU A 182 -0.69 -10.78 -19.14
N ILE A 183 -0.48 -10.45 -17.86
CA ILE A 183 -0.59 -9.06 -17.38
C ILE A 183 0.43 -8.16 -18.06
N VAL A 184 1.69 -8.60 -18.14
CA VAL A 184 2.77 -7.83 -18.77
C VAL A 184 2.50 -7.64 -20.28
N GLU A 185 2.05 -8.69 -20.97
CA GLU A 185 1.76 -8.64 -22.40
C GLU A 185 0.53 -7.78 -22.75
N SER A 186 -0.45 -7.66 -21.85
CA SER A 186 -1.57 -6.75 -22.03
C SER A 186 -1.19 -5.28 -21.81
N GLY A 187 0.04 -5.01 -21.36
CA GLY A 187 0.53 -3.66 -21.03
C GLY A 187 0.17 -3.19 -19.63
N ALA A 188 -0.51 -4.02 -18.83
CA ALA A 188 -0.82 -3.74 -17.44
C ALA A 188 0.39 -3.97 -16.52
N LYS A 189 0.40 -3.33 -15.35
CA LYS A 189 1.43 -3.52 -14.34
C LYS A 189 1.08 -4.71 -13.43
N PRO A 190 1.96 -5.72 -13.31
CA PRO A 190 1.80 -6.73 -12.28
C PRO A 190 2.10 -6.12 -10.90
N GLU A 191 1.15 -6.24 -9.98
CA GLU A 191 1.31 -5.82 -8.59
C GLU A 191 1.64 -7.03 -7.72
N ILE A 192 2.85 -7.09 -7.17
CA ILE A 192 3.31 -8.22 -6.38
C ILE A 192 2.70 -8.14 -4.98
N ALA A 193 1.71 -8.99 -4.72
CA ALA A 193 1.05 -9.08 -3.42
C ALA A 193 1.93 -9.82 -2.40
N VAL A 194 2.14 -9.19 -1.25
CA VAL A 194 3.00 -9.68 -0.16
C VAL A 194 2.15 -9.90 1.09
N TYR A 195 1.73 -11.14 1.31
CA TYR A 195 1.00 -11.55 2.52
C TYR A 195 1.96 -11.93 3.66
N THR A 196 3.14 -12.45 3.27
CA THR A 196 4.21 -12.90 4.15
C THR A 196 5.57 -12.57 3.54
N ASP A 197 6.64 -12.68 4.32
CA ASP A 197 8.01 -12.50 3.80
C ASP A 197 8.42 -13.55 2.76
N ALA A 198 7.76 -14.72 2.74
CA ALA A 198 7.95 -15.72 1.71
C ALA A 198 7.53 -15.23 0.31
N ASP A 199 6.60 -14.27 0.22
CA ASP A 199 6.21 -13.69 -1.06
C ASP A 199 7.36 -12.90 -1.69
N VAL A 200 8.13 -12.16 -0.89
CA VAL A 200 9.29 -11.42 -1.39
C VAL A 200 10.33 -12.37 -1.96
N SER A 201 10.62 -13.46 -1.24
CA SER A 201 11.57 -14.49 -1.67
C SER A 201 11.14 -15.18 -2.97
N ASN A 202 9.86 -15.53 -3.10
CA ASN A 202 9.34 -16.17 -4.30
C ASN A 202 9.25 -15.21 -5.49
N ALA A 203 8.86 -13.95 -5.25
CA ALA A 203 8.82 -12.92 -6.28
C ALA A 203 10.22 -12.62 -6.84
N ASP A 204 11.23 -12.47 -5.98
CA ASP A 204 12.63 -12.34 -6.40
C ASP A 204 13.06 -13.52 -7.29
N ARG A 205 12.80 -14.76 -6.82
CA ARG A 205 13.19 -15.98 -7.54
C ARG A 205 12.49 -16.13 -8.89
N TYR A 206 11.16 -15.98 -8.93
CA TYR A 206 10.34 -16.37 -10.08
C TYR A 206 10.00 -15.21 -11.02
N LEU A 207 9.95 -13.97 -10.51
CA LEU A 207 9.48 -12.81 -11.28
C LEU A 207 10.64 -11.87 -11.63
N LEU A 208 11.47 -11.47 -10.66
CA LEU A 208 12.54 -10.50 -10.91
C LEU A 208 13.78 -11.12 -11.55
N ARG A 209 14.37 -12.16 -10.95
CA ARG A 209 15.59 -12.80 -11.48
C ARG A 209 15.38 -13.52 -12.80
N SER A 210 14.13 -13.90 -13.11
CA SER A 210 13.76 -14.45 -14.40
C SER A 210 13.63 -13.38 -15.50
N GLY A 211 13.56 -12.10 -15.11
CA GLY A 211 13.29 -10.98 -16.01
C GLY A 211 11.83 -10.86 -16.45
N LEU A 212 10.92 -11.65 -15.87
CA LEU A 212 9.49 -11.59 -16.20
C LEU A 212 8.85 -10.28 -15.73
N VAL A 213 9.31 -9.76 -14.59
CA VAL A 213 8.93 -8.43 -14.07
C VAL A 213 10.19 -7.59 -13.98
N ALA A 214 10.15 -6.37 -14.53
CA ALA A 214 11.26 -5.44 -14.47
C ALA A 214 11.47 -4.91 -13.04
N PRO A 215 12.72 -4.58 -12.64
CA PRO A 215 13.00 -3.83 -11.42
C PRO A 215 12.23 -2.50 -11.36
N GLY A 216 12.01 -1.97 -10.16
CA GLY A 216 11.05 -0.89 -9.93
C GLY A 216 9.60 -1.39 -10.00
N ALA A 217 9.37 -2.62 -9.53
CA ALA A 217 8.06 -3.25 -9.56
C ALA A 217 7.11 -2.60 -8.53
N VAL A 218 5.80 -2.84 -8.71
CA VAL A 218 4.80 -2.46 -7.71
C VAL A 218 4.63 -3.60 -6.72
N TRP A 219 4.82 -3.32 -5.45
CA TRP A 219 4.70 -4.25 -4.33
C TRP A 219 3.55 -3.81 -3.44
N VAL A 220 2.64 -4.73 -3.13
CA VAL A 220 1.47 -4.46 -2.28
C VAL A 220 1.55 -5.33 -1.04
N ILE A 221 1.97 -4.74 0.09
CA ILE A 221 2.05 -5.42 1.38
C ILE A 221 0.64 -5.53 1.96
N LEU A 222 0.19 -6.77 2.18
CA LEU A 222 -1.18 -7.16 2.56
C LEU A 222 -1.16 -8.11 3.79
N PRO A 223 -0.71 -7.63 4.96
CA PRO A 223 -0.68 -8.41 6.19
C PRO A 223 -2.08 -8.50 6.83
N ALA A 224 -2.15 -9.15 7.99
CA ALA A 224 -3.32 -9.24 8.87
C ALA A 224 -4.51 -10.06 8.38
N LEU A 225 -4.53 -10.54 7.13
CA LEU A 225 -5.45 -11.61 6.76
C LEU A 225 -5.18 -12.83 7.66
N PRO A 226 -6.21 -13.55 8.15
CA PRO A 226 -5.99 -14.67 9.06
C PRO A 226 -5.07 -15.72 8.41
N GLY A 227 -3.90 -15.99 9.01
CA GLY A 227 -2.88 -16.89 8.45
C GLY A 227 -1.74 -16.20 7.67
N CYS A 228 -1.81 -14.87 7.50
CA CYS A 228 -0.74 -14.05 6.93
C CYS A 228 0.09 -13.37 8.04
N SER A 229 1.03 -12.47 7.68
CA SER A 229 1.83 -11.74 8.67
C SER A 229 0.93 -11.03 9.71
N PRO A 230 1.09 -11.27 11.02
CA PRO A 230 0.15 -10.81 12.04
C PRO A 230 0.29 -9.31 12.33
N MET A 231 -0.81 -8.68 12.73
CA MET A 231 -0.89 -7.25 13.05
C MET A 231 -1.72 -7.01 14.33
N ASP A 232 -1.65 -7.92 15.30
CA ASP A 232 -2.55 -7.93 16.47
C ASP A 232 -2.19 -6.85 17.50
N ASN A 233 -0.98 -6.31 17.43
CA ASN A 233 -0.49 -5.28 18.34
C ASN A 233 0.59 -4.40 17.68
N PRO A 234 0.90 -3.22 18.25
CA PRO A 234 1.86 -2.28 17.65
C PRO A 234 3.26 -2.86 17.42
N ARG A 235 3.73 -3.79 18.28
CA ARG A 235 5.06 -4.39 18.13
C ARG A 235 5.13 -5.26 16.87
N GLN A 236 4.17 -6.18 16.70
CA GLN A 236 4.08 -7.01 15.49
C GLN A 236 3.93 -6.14 14.23
N MET A 237 3.16 -5.06 14.33
CA MET A 237 2.97 -4.13 13.22
C MET A 237 4.27 -3.46 12.77
N VAL A 238 5.04 -2.94 13.72
CA VAL A 238 6.33 -2.30 13.43
C VAL A 238 7.34 -3.34 12.92
N GLU A 239 7.52 -4.45 13.63
CA GLU A 239 8.46 -5.52 13.25
C GLU A 239 8.14 -6.11 11.87
N GLY A 240 6.88 -6.39 11.59
CA GLY A 240 6.43 -6.99 10.34
C GLY A 240 6.57 -6.06 9.14
N LEU A 241 6.12 -4.80 9.27
CA LEU A 241 6.21 -3.84 8.16
C LEU A 241 7.66 -3.51 7.81
N THR A 242 8.49 -3.21 8.82
CA THR A 242 9.90 -2.87 8.60
C THR A 242 10.66 -4.04 7.99
N ARG A 243 10.38 -5.28 8.39
CA ARG A 243 10.94 -6.48 7.78
C ARG A 243 10.57 -6.59 6.30
N ASN A 244 9.29 -6.48 5.94
CA ASN A 244 8.85 -6.63 4.56
C ASN A 244 9.40 -5.52 3.66
N ILE A 245 9.40 -4.26 4.13
CA ILE A 245 10.03 -3.15 3.39
C ILE A 245 11.51 -3.42 3.16
N GLY A 246 12.25 -3.83 4.20
CA GLY A 246 13.68 -4.14 4.08
C GLY A 246 13.95 -5.24 3.05
N LEU A 247 13.21 -6.35 3.13
CA LEU A 247 13.37 -7.47 2.18
C LEU A 247 13.04 -7.05 0.74
N ILE A 248 12.02 -6.23 0.53
CA ILE A 248 11.69 -5.72 -0.80
C ILE A 248 12.83 -4.83 -1.30
N ARG A 249 13.34 -3.92 -0.48
CA ARG A 249 14.45 -3.02 -0.86
C ARG A 249 15.75 -3.78 -1.15
N ASP A 250 15.98 -4.93 -0.52
CA ASP A 250 17.15 -5.78 -0.80
C ASP A 250 17.11 -6.39 -2.21
N VAL A 251 15.92 -6.72 -2.73
CA VAL A 251 15.75 -7.38 -4.05
C VAL A 251 15.31 -6.43 -5.15
N ASP A 252 14.66 -5.32 -4.79
CA ASP A 252 14.16 -4.27 -5.67
C ASP A 252 14.30 -2.89 -5.00
N PRO A 253 15.52 -2.31 -5.00
CA PRO A 253 15.81 -1.04 -4.31
C PRO A 253 14.88 0.11 -4.73
N ASN A 254 14.43 0.11 -5.99
CA ASN A 254 13.56 1.14 -6.57
C ASN A 254 12.08 0.73 -6.60
N GLY A 255 11.71 -0.38 -5.97
CA GLY A 255 10.34 -0.87 -5.93
C GLY A 255 9.37 0.16 -5.34
N ILE A 256 8.18 0.25 -5.93
CA ILE A 256 7.08 1.09 -5.46
C ILE A 256 6.31 0.26 -4.44
N ILE A 257 6.30 0.68 -3.18
CA ILE A 257 5.68 -0.09 -2.09
C ILE A 257 4.38 0.58 -1.67
N LEU A 258 3.25 -0.11 -1.86
CA LEU A 258 1.95 0.20 -1.29
C LEU A 258 1.69 -0.72 -0.09
N VAL A 259 1.13 -0.16 0.97
CA VAL A 259 0.82 -0.91 2.20
C VAL A 259 -0.65 -0.78 2.54
N SER A 260 -1.31 -1.92 2.72
CA SER A 260 -2.64 -2.02 3.35
C SER A 260 -2.55 -2.94 4.57
N ALA A 261 -3.59 -2.98 5.39
CA ALA A 261 -3.80 -4.01 6.40
C ALA A 261 -5.24 -4.47 6.39
N ALA A 262 -5.43 -5.79 6.38
CA ALA A 262 -6.74 -6.35 6.62
C ALA A 262 -7.19 -6.16 8.07
N GLY A 263 -8.48 -5.96 8.27
CA GLY A 263 -9.07 -5.87 9.60
C GLY A 263 -8.60 -4.67 10.42
N ARG A 264 -8.33 -4.88 11.70
CA ARG A 264 -8.31 -3.82 12.72
C ARG A 264 -7.13 -2.85 12.63
N ALA A 265 -5.98 -3.31 12.14
CA ALA A 265 -4.76 -2.50 12.11
C ALA A 265 -4.72 -1.43 11.01
N SER A 266 -5.64 -1.49 10.04
CA SER A 266 -5.64 -0.70 8.79
C SER A 266 -5.09 0.72 8.90
N MET A 267 -5.78 1.65 9.58
CA MET A 267 -5.34 3.06 9.66
C MET A 267 -4.04 3.26 10.46
N HIS A 268 -3.76 2.40 11.45
CA HIS A 268 -2.50 2.47 12.20
C HIS A 268 -1.32 2.05 11.32
N LEU A 269 -1.50 1.00 10.49
CA LEU A 269 -0.47 0.56 9.57
C LEU A 269 -0.28 1.56 8.43
N ALA A 270 -1.36 2.14 7.89
CA ALA A 270 -1.27 3.20 6.89
C ALA A 270 -0.49 4.42 7.42
N THR A 271 -0.71 4.81 8.69
CA THR A 271 0.05 5.89 9.33
C THR A 271 1.54 5.55 9.43
N LEU A 272 1.87 4.34 9.88
CA LEU A 272 3.26 3.89 9.96
C LEU A 272 3.92 3.82 8.59
N ALA A 273 3.24 3.27 7.59
CA ALA A 273 3.69 3.17 6.22
C ALA A 273 4.00 4.55 5.61
N ALA A 274 3.08 5.50 5.75
CA ALA A 274 3.29 6.87 5.29
C ALA A 274 4.45 7.56 6.03
N THR A 275 4.64 7.27 7.32
CA THR A 275 5.79 7.77 8.12
C THR A 275 7.12 7.21 7.62
N LEU A 276 7.14 5.93 7.22
CA LEU A 276 8.31 5.25 6.66
C LEU A 276 8.60 5.60 5.20
N GLY A 277 7.88 6.55 4.61
CA GLY A 277 8.12 7.03 3.25
C GLY A 277 7.49 6.19 2.14
N VAL A 278 6.76 5.12 2.46
CA VAL A 278 6.07 4.29 1.46
C VAL A 278 4.63 4.79 1.23
N HIS A 279 3.93 4.19 0.27
CA HIS A 279 2.57 4.54 -0.12
C HIS A 279 1.54 3.66 0.56
N VAL A 280 0.27 4.06 0.52
CA VAL A 280 -0.79 3.38 1.28
C VAL A 280 -1.96 2.97 0.40
N ARG A 281 -2.61 1.88 0.83
CA ARG A 281 -3.87 1.38 0.28
C ARG A 281 -4.87 1.30 1.44
N VAL A 282 -6.04 1.90 1.26
CA VAL A 282 -7.08 2.02 2.30
C VAL A 282 -8.45 1.77 1.69
N GLY A 283 -9.42 1.25 2.45
CA GLY A 283 -10.78 1.08 1.94
C GLY A 283 -11.52 -0.09 2.55
N MET A 284 -12.78 -0.23 2.13
CA MET A 284 -13.73 -1.18 2.71
C MET A 284 -13.51 -2.62 2.25
N GLU A 285 -12.73 -2.88 1.21
CA GLU A 285 -12.25 -4.24 0.91
C GLU A 285 -11.41 -4.80 2.04
N ASP A 286 -10.45 -4.01 2.51
CA ASP A 286 -9.43 -4.48 3.44
C ASP A 286 -9.96 -4.49 4.87
N THR A 287 -10.83 -3.53 5.21
CA THR A 287 -11.49 -3.50 6.52
C THR A 287 -12.78 -2.71 6.53
N TYR A 288 -13.72 -3.10 7.38
CA TYR A 288 -14.82 -2.22 7.78
C TYR A 288 -14.59 -1.58 9.16
N PHE A 289 -13.50 -1.89 9.85
CA PHE A 289 -13.20 -1.30 11.15
C PHE A 289 -12.51 0.05 10.98
N LYS A 290 -12.95 1.04 11.76
CA LYS A 290 -12.32 2.36 11.77
C LYS A 290 -11.10 2.41 12.70
N TRP A 291 -11.15 1.70 13.82
CA TRP A 291 -10.12 1.72 14.86
C TRP A 291 -9.74 0.31 15.32
N PRO A 292 -8.48 0.05 15.70
CA PRO A 292 -8.08 -1.27 16.16
C PRO A 292 -8.65 -1.64 17.54
N HIS A 293 -8.96 -0.65 18.37
CA HIS A 293 -9.32 -0.80 19.78
C HIS A 293 -10.79 -0.46 20.07
N ARG A 294 -11.61 -0.24 19.03
CA ARG A 294 -13.04 0.11 19.15
C ARG A 294 -13.85 -0.61 18.08
N GLU A 295 -15.17 -0.59 18.23
CA GLU A 295 -16.12 -1.24 17.32
C GLU A 295 -16.68 -0.30 16.24
N ASP A 296 -16.26 0.96 16.21
CA ASP A 296 -16.65 1.90 15.16
C ASP A 296 -16.30 1.34 13.78
N ARG A 297 -17.27 1.42 12.86
CA ARG A 297 -17.12 0.94 11.48
C ARG A 297 -17.01 2.12 10.52
N LEU A 298 -16.38 1.86 9.37
CA LEU A 298 -16.37 2.79 8.25
C LEU A 298 -17.77 2.86 7.63
N GLU A 299 -18.26 4.08 7.42
CA GLU A 299 -19.54 4.33 6.76
C GLU A 299 -19.40 4.29 5.23
N SER A 300 -18.23 4.64 4.71
CA SER A 300 -17.95 4.68 3.27
C SER A 300 -16.45 4.64 2.97
N ASN A 301 -16.08 4.41 1.70
CA ASN A 301 -14.70 4.52 1.23
C ASN A 301 -14.18 5.97 1.29
N ALA A 302 -15.07 6.96 1.09
CA ALA A 302 -14.74 8.37 1.24
C ALA A 302 -14.32 8.70 2.69
N GLU A 303 -14.90 8.03 3.68
CA GLU A 303 -14.46 8.19 5.07
C GLU A 303 -13.03 7.66 5.28
N ALA A 304 -12.70 6.49 4.72
CA ALA A 304 -11.34 5.94 4.78
C ALA A 304 -10.33 6.87 4.11
N LEU A 305 -10.67 7.41 2.93
CA LEU A 305 -9.83 8.39 2.23
C LEU A 305 -9.64 9.68 3.05
N ARG A 306 -10.69 10.19 3.71
CA ARG A 306 -10.58 11.38 4.57
C ARG A 306 -9.61 11.17 5.74
N LEU A 307 -9.56 9.95 6.30
CA LEU A 307 -8.56 9.59 7.31
C LEU A 307 -7.15 9.57 6.71
N ALA A 308 -6.99 9.06 5.48
CA ALA A 308 -5.72 9.10 4.77
C ALA A 308 -5.25 10.54 4.46
N HIS A 309 -6.16 11.45 4.08
CA HIS A 309 -5.85 12.89 3.95
C HIS A 309 -5.32 13.48 5.26
N SER A 310 -5.93 13.11 6.40
CA SER A 310 -5.46 13.60 7.71
C SER A 310 -4.04 13.12 8.04
N ILE A 311 -3.67 11.91 7.61
CA ILE A 311 -2.31 11.36 7.74
C ILE A 311 -1.35 12.11 6.81
N ALA A 312 -1.74 12.30 5.54
CA ALA A 312 -0.96 13.01 4.53
C ALA A 312 -0.61 14.44 4.99
N ASP A 313 -1.60 15.19 5.49
CA ASP A 313 -1.44 16.55 6.00
C ASP A 313 -0.50 16.59 7.21
N ALA A 314 -0.67 15.67 8.15
CA ALA A 314 0.16 15.61 9.36
C ALA A 314 1.64 15.30 9.06
N LEU A 315 1.91 14.62 7.95
CA LEU A 315 3.26 14.25 7.52
C LEU A 315 3.84 15.22 6.48
N GLY A 316 3.09 16.22 6.03
CA GLY A 316 3.52 17.13 4.97
C GLY A 316 3.69 16.44 3.61
N ARG A 317 3.01 15.31 3.39
CA ARG A 317 3.07 14.50 2.14
C ARG A 317 1.70 14.53 1.46
N PRO A 318 1.32 15.62 0.76
CA PRO A 318 0.02 15.72 0.10
C PRO A 318 -0.24 14.54 -0.84
N ILE A 319 -1.51 14.12 -0.94
CA ILE A 319 -1.90 12.97 -1.74
C ILE A 319 -1.59 13.20 -3.22
N ALA A 320 -1.02 12.20 -3.88
CA ALA A 320 -0.71 12.23 -5.31
C ALA A 320 -2.00 12.29 -6.14
N THR A 321 -2.03 13.14 -7.17
CA THR A 321 -3.13 13.13 -8.14
C THR A 321 -3.11 11.84 -8.99
N PRO A 322 -4.21 11.49 -9.66
CA PRO A 322 -4.23 10.37 -10.59
C PRO A 322 -3.13 10.41 -11.67
N ALA A 323 -2.84 11.60 -12.21
CA ALA A 323 -1.76 11.80 -13.18
C ALA A 323 -0.37 11.56 -12.56
N GLU A 324 -0.12 12.08 -11.34
CA GLU A 324 1.14 11.84 -10.62
C GLU A 324 1.32 10.34 -10.30
N TYR A 325 0.25 9.64 -9.95
CA TYR A 325 0.30 8.19 -9.71
C TYR A 325 0.54 7.39 -10.99
N ARG A 326 -0.10 7.76 -12.10
CA ARG A 326 0.18 7.18 -13.42
C ARG A 326 1.66 7.30 -13.80
N GLN A 327 2.23 8.49 -13.58
CA GLN A 327 3.64 8.75 -13.81
C GLN A 327 4.54 7.90 -12.88
N LEU A 328 4.16 7.78 -11.60
CA LEU A 328 4.87 6.93 -10.64
C LEU A 328 4.96 5.48 -11.13
N LEU A 329 3.89 4.94 -11.72
CA LEU A 329 3.89 3.58 -12.29
C LEU A 329 4.62 3.47 -13.64
N GLY A 330 5.08 4.59 -14.21
CA GLY A 330 5.69 4.64 -15.54
C GLY A 330 4.72 4.24 -16.65
N LEU A 331 3.43 4.56 -16.48
CA LEU A 331 2.39 4.33 -17.48
C LEU A 331 2.25 5.56 -18.38
N GLY A 332 2.05 5.34 -19.69
CA GLY A 332 1.83 6.41 -20.66
C GLY A 332 0.40 6.98 -20.59
N VAL A 333 0.14 8.01 -21.41
CA VAL A 333 -1.23 8.53 -21.60
C VAL A 333 -2.12 7.42 -22.14
N ARG A 334 -3.29 7.21 -21.53
CA ARG A 334 -4.26 6.22 -22.01
C ARG A 334 -4.66 6.58 -23.44
N GLN A 335 -4.44 5.67 -24.39
CA GLN A 335 -4.99 5.86 -25.73
C GLN A 335 -6.48 5.58 -25.65
N VAL A 336 -7.29 6.63 -25.81
CA VAL A 336 -8.73 6.47 -25.98
C VAL A 336 -8.95 5.70 -27.27
N GLN A 337 -9.36 4.45 -27.18
CA GLN A 337 -9.84 3.72 -28.34
C GLN A 337 -11.13 4.40 -28.78
N THR A 338 -11.03 5.28 -29.78
CA THR A 338 -12.20 5.76 -30.51
C THR A 338 -12.75 4.56 -31.28
N ALA A 339 -13.91 4.05 -30.82
CA ALA A 339 -14.67 3.02 -31.50
C ALA A 339 -15.09 3.42 -32.92
#